data_AF-A0A970RCI5-F1
#
_entry.id   AF-A0A970RCI5-F1
#
_cell.length_a   1.000
_cell.length_b   1.000
_cell.length_c   1.000
_cell.angle_alpha   90.00
_cell.angle_beta   90.00
_cell.angle_gamma   90.00
#
_symmetry.space_group_name_H-M   'P 1'
#
loop_
_entity.id
_entity.type
_entity.pdbx_description
1 polymer ?
#
loop_
_entity_poly.entity_id
_entity_poly.type
_entity_poly.pdbx_seq_one_letter_code
_entity_poly.pdbx_strand_id
1 'polypeptide(L)'
;MLAILFIVAIVLFAVCYKIYGSYMAGIYGLSDENKTPAEAMFDGIDYCPAHPAVLLGHHFASIAGAGPIVGPITAAAMFGWLPAYLWCLIGSAFIGGPHDMGALVSSMRHDGKSVGEVVDKWIGRKGKILFLCFTILALILVVAVFLQLSAGSFAADPAVAFSATLYIFMAVLFGVLIYKYRVPL
;
A
#
# COMPACT_ATOMS: atom_id res chain seq x y z
N MET A 1 -5.91 23.09 18.56
CA MET A 1 -6.84 21.97 18.25
C MET A 1 -6.20 20.93 17.33
N LEU A 2 -5.78 21.27 16.10
CA LEU A 2 -5.19 20.30 15.16
C LEU A 2 -3.92 19.61 15.67
N ALA A 3 -3.00 20.35 16.31
CA ALA A 3 -1.80 19.77 16.91
C ALA A 3 -2.12 18.74 18.00
N ILE A 4 -3.20 18.98 18.78
CA ILE A 4 -3.65 18.05 19.82
C ILE A 4 -4.17 16.77 19.18
N LEU A 5 -5.02 16.88 18.16
CA LEU A 5 -5.51 15.73 17.40
C LEU A 5 -4.35 14.92 16.81
N PHE A 6 -3.40 15.59 16.17
CA PHE A 6 -2.21 14.94 15.61
C PHE A 6 -1.40 14.18 16.67
N ILE A 7 -1.14 14.79 17.83
CA ILE A 7 -0.43 14.13 18.94
C ILE A 7 -1.23 12.92 19.45
N VAL A 8 -2.55 13.05 19.59
CA VAL A 8 -3.43 11.94 20.00
C VAL A 8 -3.35 10.78 19.00
N ALA A 9 -3.36 11.07 17.69
CA ALA A 9 -3.21 10.06 16.65
C ALA A 9 -1.87 9.33 16.75
N ILE A 10 -0.76 10.05 16.93
CA ILE A 10 0.57 9.46 17.10
C ILE A 10 0.60 8.54 18.32
N VAL A 11 0.10 9.02 19.46
CA VAL A 11 0.07 8.23 20.71
C VAL A 11 -0.79 6.99 20.52
N LEU A 12 -1.97 7.11 19.90
CA LEU A 12 -2.85 5.97 19.62
C LEU A 12 -2.15 4.95 18.73
N PHE A 13 -1.55 5.37 17.61
CA PHE A 13 -0.85 4.45 16.71
C PHE A 13 0.38 3.81 17.36
N ALA A 14 1.13 4.54 18.18
CA ALA A 14 2.26 3.99 18.93
C ALA A 14 1.81 2.92 19.94
N VAL A 15 0.70 3.17 20.64
CA VAL A 15 0.09 2.20 21.58
C VAL A 15 -0.46 0.99 20.82
N CYS A 16 -1.20 1.19 19.73
CA CYS A 16 -1.71 0.12 18.89
C CYS A 16 -0.56 -0.73 18.30
N TYR A 17 0.48 -0.11 17.78
CA TYR A 17 1.65 -0.81 17.25
C TYR A 17 2.32 -1.68 18.34
N LYS A 18 2.57 -1.12 19.53
CA LYS A 18 3.21 -1.88 20.60
C LYS A 18 2.33 -2.97 21.19
N ILE A 19 1.06 -2.70 21.48
CA ILE A 19 0.19 -3.67 22.17
C ILE A 19 -0.41 -4.64 21.16
N TYR A 20 -1.16 -4.11 20.20
CA TYR A 20 -1.90 -4.93 19.26
C TYR A 20 -1.00 -5.54 18.18
N GLY A 21 -0.01 -4.79 17.70
CA GLY A 21 1.00 -5.32 16.78
C GLY A 21 1.81 -6.47 17.40
N SER A 22 2.27 -6.34 18.64
CA SER A 22 2.96 -7.44 19.34
C SER A 22 2.05 -8.63 19.61
N TYR A 23 0.77 -8.39 19.95
CA TYR A 23 -0.21 -9.46 20.11
C TYR A 23 -0.43 -10.24 18.80
N MET A 24 -0.59 -9.53 17.68
CA MET A 24 -0.68 -10.15 16.35
C MET A 24 0.60 -10.90 15.99
N ALA A 25 1.78 -10.33 16.25
CA ALA A 25 3.06 -10.99 16.02
C ALA A 25 3.17 -12.31 16.81
N GLY A 26 2.66 -12.34 18.04
CA GLY A 26 2.55 -13.55 18.85
C GLY A 26 1.60 -14.59 18.25
N ILE A 27 0.43 -14.19 17.76
CA ILE A 27 -0.52 -15.10 17.06
C ILE A 27 0.10 -15.71 15.81
N TYR A 28 0.81 -14.90 15.04
CA TYR A 28 1.52 -15.37 13.86
C TYR A 28 2.82 -16.10 14.20
N GLY A 29 3.31 -16.10 15.46
CA GLY A 29 4.57 -16.73 15.83
C GLY A 29 5.75 -16.18 15.03
N LEU A 30 5.81 -14.87 14.84
CA LEU A 30 6.92 -14.22 14.14
C LEU A 30 8.19 -14.29 14.99
N SER A 31 9.31 -14.61 14.34
CA SER A 31 10.63 -14.66 14.95
C SER A 31 11.65 -14.09 13.98
N ASP A 32 12.53 -13.23 14.49
CA ASP A 32 13.64 -12.63 13.74
C ASP A 32 14.74 -13.65 13.40
N GLU A 33 14.69 -14.86 13.98
CA GLU A 33 15.60 -15.96 13.66
C GLU A 33 15.25 -16.62 12.31
N ASN A 34 14.02 -16.44 11.83
CA ASN A 34 13.57 -17.03 10.58
C ASN A 34 14.08 -16.23 9.39
N LYS A 35 14.84 -16.88 8.51
CA LYS A 35 15.24 -16.28 7.23
C LYS A 35 14.03 -16.01 6.36
N THR A 36 13.97 -14.82 5.79
CA THR A 36 12.90 -14.46 4.85
C THR A 36 13.12 -15.11 3.48
N PRO A 37 12.08 -15.27 2.65
CA PRO A 37 12.22 -15.69 1.25
C PRO A 37 13.28 -14.90 0.47
N ALA A 38 13.38 -13.59 0.73
CA ALA A 38 14.35 -12.72 0.08
C ALA A 38 15.81 -13.14 0.38
N GLU A 39 16.10 -13.66 1.57
CA GLU A 39 17.42 -14.14 1.95
C GLU A 39 17.65 -15.61 1.60
N ALA A 40 16.64 -16.46 1.78
CA ALA A 40 16.75 -17.90 1.59
C ALA A 40 16.78 -18.32 0.11
N MET A 41 16.10 -17.56 -0.77
CA MET A 41 16.01 -17.83 -2.21
C MET A 41 16.66 -16.74 -3.05
N PHE A 42 17.69 -16.08 -2.51
CA PHE A 42 18.37 -14.96 -3.16
C PHE A 42 18.81 -15.29 -4.59
N ASP A 43 18.29 -14.53 -5.56
CA ASP A 43 18.62 -14.65 -6.98
C ASP A 43 19.10 -13.33 -7.60
N GLY A 44 19.03 -12.23 -6.84
CA GLY A 44 19.41 -10.89 -7.27
C GLY A 44 18.41 -10.24 -8.25
N ILE A 45 17.26 -10.87 -8.52
CA ILE A 45 16.22 -10.38 -9.44
C ILE A 45 14.86 -10.33 -8.73
N ASP A 46 14.27 -11.48 -8.41
CA ASP A 46 12.95 -11.58 -7.77
C ASP A 46 13.05 -11.61 -6.24
N TYR A 47 14.13 -12.19 -5.72
CA TYR A 47 14.43 -12.30 -4.30
C TYR A 47 15.72 -11.55 -3.99
N CYS A 48 15.57 -10.34 -3.43
CA CYS A 48 16.68 -9.48 -3.04
C CYS A 48 16.43 -8.85 -1.66
N PRO A 49 17.28 -9.11 -0.66
CA PRO A 49 17.19 -8.44 0.63
C PRO A 49 17.36 -6.93 0.46
N ALA A 50 16.41 -6.17 0.98
CA ALA A 50 16.44 -4.72 0.95
C ALA A 50 16.44 -4.15 2.36
N HIS A 51 17.10 -3.00 2.53
CA HIS A 51 17.10 -2.30 3.81
C HIS A 51 15.66 -1.90 4.20
N PRO A 52 15.23 -2.04 5.47
CA PRO A 52 13.85 -1.75 5.88
C PRO A 52 13.35 -0.35 5.50
N ALA A 53 14.24 0.65 5.50
CA ALA A 53 13.90 2.01 5.04
C ALA A 53 13.49 2.08 3.56
N VAL A 54 14.11 1.26 2.70
CA VAL A 54 13.77 1.17 1.28
C VAL A 54 12.41 0.47 1.12
N LEU A 55 12.22 -0.64 1.83
CA LEU A 55 10.94 -1.37 1.85
C LEU A 55 9.78 -0.49 2.33
N LEU A 56 9.98 0.30 3.39
CA LEU A 56 8.99 1.23 3.89
C LEU A 56 8.56 2.23 2.80
N GLY A 57 9.52 2.77 2.04
CA GLY A 57 9.25 3.66 0.92
C GLY A 57 8.40 2.99 -0.16
N HIS A 58 8.72 1.74 -0.53
CA HIS A 58 7.94 0.97 -1.51
C HIS A 58 6.53 0.66 -1.02
N HIS A 59 6.37 0.25 0.23
CA HIS A 59 5.04 0.00 0.81
C HIS A 59 4.21 1.28 0.89
N PHE A 60 4.81 2.38 1.35
CA PHE A 60 4.15 3.66 1.40
C PHE A 60 3.71 4.12 0.00
N ALA A 61 4.60 4.08 -0.99
CA ALA A 61 4.29 4.45 -2.36
C ALA A 61 3.19 3.57 -2.99
N SER A 62 3.12 2.29 -2.61
CA SER A 62 2.12 1.35 -3.14
C SER A 62 0.71 1.58 -2.59
N ILE A 63 0.58 2.21 -1.42
CA ILE A 63 -0.72 2.53 -0.78
C ILE A 63 -1.06 4.01 -0.93
N ALA A 64 -0.04 4.87 -1.09
CA ALA A 64 -0.21 6.29 -1.33
C ALA A 64 -0.92 6.52 -2.67
N GLY A 65 -2.15 7.01 -2.60
CA GLY A 65 -2.96 7.32 -3.77
C GLY A 65 -4.06 8.34 -3.44
N ALA A 66 -4.94 8.59 -4.40
CA ALA A 66 -6.05 9.52 -4.19
C ALA A 66 -7.05 8.99 -3.14
N GLY A 67 -7.16 7.67 -2.96
CA GLY A 67 -8.08 7.02 -2.02
C GLY A 67 -7.94 7.53 -0.57
N PRO A 68 -6.75 7.43 0.05
CA PRO A 68 -6.49 7.95 1.40
C PRO A 68 -6.70 9.46 1.58
N ILE A 69 -6.86 10.24 0.51
CA ILE A 69 -7.11 11.69 0.56
C ILE A 69 -8.60 11.96 0.36
N VAL A 70 -9.15 11.50 -0.75
CA VAL A 70 -10.55 11.75 -1.13
C VAL A 70 -11.50 11.05 -0.16
N GLY A 71 -11.19 9.84 0.27
CA GLY A 71 -12.03 9.07 1.19
C GLY A 71 -12.33 9.82 2.50
N PRO A 72 -11.31 10.25 3.27
CA PRO A 72 -11.52 11.02 4.50
C PRO A 72 -12.21 12.38 4.26
N ILE A 73 -11.93 13.05 3.15
CA ILE A 73 -12.59 14.33 2.80
C ILE A 73 -14.08 14.10 2.55
N THR A 74 -14.44 13.10 1.74
CA THR A 74 -15.84 12.76 1.47
C THR A 74 -16.55 12.32 2.75
N ALA A 75 -15.92 11.49 3.58
CA ALA A 75 -16.49 11.10 4.86
C ALA A 75 -16.69 12.28 5.81
N ALA A 76 -15.73 13.22 5.86
CA ALA A 76 -15.86 14.42 6.66
C ALA A 76 -17.00 15.33 6.17
N ALA A 77 -17.18 15.44 4.85
CA ALA A 77 -18.27 16.20 4.25
C ALA A 77 -19.65 15.57 4.54
N MET A 78 -19.75 14.23 4.59
CA MET A 78 -21.01 13.53 4.79
C MET A 78 -21.37 13.31 6.27
N PHE A 79 -20.39 12.99 7.10
CA PHE A 79 -20.60 12.56 8.50
C PHE A 79 -19.98 13.50 9.52
N GLY A 80 -19.30 14.56 9.08
CA GLY A 80 -18.57 15.49 9.93
C GLY A 80 -17.13 15.05 10.20
N TRP A 81 -16.33 16.00 10.68
CA TRP A 81 -14.89 15.81 10.87
C TRP A 81 -14.54 14.76 11.93
N LEU A 82 -15.31 14.68 13.04
CA LEU A 82 -14.99 13.80 14.16
C LEU A 82 -15.22 12.32 13.81
N PRO A 83 -16.37 11.91 13.21
CA PRO A 83 -16.54 10.53 12.75
C PRO A 83 -15.52 10.12 11.68
N ALA A 84 -15.19 11.01 10.73
CA ALA A 84 -14.16 10.74 9.72
C ALA A 84 -12.77 10.52 10.35
N TYR A 85 -12.41 11.36 11.32
CA TYR A 85 -11.16 11.23 12.07
C TYR A 85 -11.07 9.91 12.85
N LEU A 86 -12.11 9.56 13.61
CA LEU A 86 -12.16 8.31 14.36
C LEU A 86 -12.14 7.08 13.44
N TRP A 87 -12.86 7.14 12.31
CA TRP A 87 -12.83 6.08 11.30
C TRP A 87 -11.42 5.87 10.74
N CYS A 88 -10.70 6.94 10.42
CA CYS A 88 -9.32 6.85 9.95
C CYS A 88 -8.42 6.18 11.00
N LEU A 89 -8.51 6.58 12.27
CA LEU A 89 -7.68 6.02 13.33
C LEU A 89 -8.01 4.55 13.63
N ILE A 90 -9.28 4.26 13.89
CA ILE A 90 -9.72 2.92 14.31
C ILE A 90 -9.66 1.95 13.14
N GLY A 91 -10.13 2.38 11.95
CA GLY A 91 -10.14 1.56 10.75
C GLY A 91 -8.73 1.15 10.32
N SER A 92 -7.79 2.10 10.30
CA SER A 92 -6.39 1.77 9.96
C SER A 92 -5.74 0.89 11.02
N ALA A 93 -5.95 1.16 12.32
CA ALA A 93 -5.30 0.40 13.39
C ALA A 93 -5.81 -1.05 13.53
N PHE A 94 -7.12 -1.28 13.40
CA PHE A 94 -7.74 -2.57 13.73
C PHE A 94 -8.19 -3.38 12.52
N ILE A 95 -8.36 -2.77 11.35
CA ILE A 95 -8.75 -3.48 10.13
C ILE A 95 -7.57 -3.49 9.16
N GLY A 96 -7.06 -2.31 8.81
CA GLY A 96 -5.96 -2.16 7.84
C GLY A 96 -4.67 -2.86 8.29
N GLY A 97 -4.18 -2.54 9.49
CA GLY A 97 -2.95 -3.11 10.04
C GLY A 97 -2.94 -4.65 10.06
N PRO A 98 -3.94 -5.31 10.68
CA PRO A 98 -4.00 -6.77 10.71
C PRO A 98 -4.20 -7.41 9.34
N HIS A 99 -4.97 -6.77 8.45
CA HIS A 99 -5.15 -7.24 7.09
C HIS A 99 -3.81 -7.27 6.33
N ASP A 100 -3.07 -6.16 6.36
CA ASP A 100 -1.80 -6.02 5.65
C ASP A 100 -0.73 -6.94 6.27
N MET A 101 -0.69 -7.03 7.60
CA MET A 101 0.19 -7.97 8.30
C MET A 101 -0.14 -9.42 7.91
N GLY A 102 -1.41 -9.80 7.88
CA GLY A 102 -1.84 -11.13 7.47
C GLY A 102 -1.47 -11.46 6.02
N ALA A 103 -1.65 -10.51 5.11
CA ALA A 103 -1.25 -10.66 3.70
C ALA A 103 0.27 -10.85 3.56
N LEU A 104 1.07 -10.06 4.26
CA LEU A 104 2.54 -10.17 4.27
C LEU A 104 3.01 -11.49 4.86
N VAL A 105 2.49 -11.88 6.03
CA VAL A 105 2.86 -13.15 6.69
C VAL A 105 2.46 -14.35 5.82
N SER A 106 1.29 -14.30 5.21
CA SER A 106 0.83 -15.33 4.28
C SER A 106 1.76 -15.45 3.07
N SER A 107 2.14 -14.33 2.45
CA SER A 107 3.08 -14.32 1.32
C SER A 107 4.45 -14.85 1.73
N MET A 108 5.02 -14.39 2.86
CA MET A 108 6.34 -14.83 3.35
C MET A 108 6.40 -16.34 3.62
N ARG A 109 5.31 -16.93 4.12
CA ARG A 109 5.20 -18.38 4.36
C ARG A 109 4.97 -19.21 3.10
N HIS A 110 4.68 -18.57 1.98
CA HIS A 110 4.48 -19.18 0.68
C HIS A 110 5.55 -18.70 -0.30
N ASP A 111 6.80 -18.65 0.15
CA ASP A 111 7.95 -18.33 -0.68
C ASP A 111 7.85 -16.94 -1.32
N GLY A 112 7.19 -15.97 -0.68
CA GLY A 112 7.00 -14.63 -1.24
C GLY A 112 5.99 -14.57 -2.41
N LYS A 113 5.16 -15.60 -2.59
CA LYS A 113 4.17 -15.63 -3.68
C LYS A 113 2.99 -14.70 -3.43
N SER A 114 2.30 -14.36 -4.52
CA SER A 114 1.09 -13.52 -4.47
C SER A 114 -0.06 -14.19 -3.71
N VAL A 115 -0.98 -13.38 -3.18
CA VAL A 115 -2.20 -13.87 -2.50
C VAL A 115 -3.02 -14.80 -3.41
N GLY A 116 -3.02 -14.55 -4.73
CA GLY A 116 -3.69 -15.43 -5.70
C GLY A 116 -3.09 -16.84 -5.75
N GLU A 117 -1.77 -16.98 -5.60
CA GLU A 117 -1.12 -18.29 -5.51
C GLU A 117 -1.42 -19.00 -4.18
N VAL A 118 -1.50 -18.24 -3.09
CA VAL A 118 -1.94 -18.80 -1.80
C VAL A 118 -3.37 -19.33 -1.91
N VAL A 119 -4.27 -18.58 -2.54
CA VAL A 119 -5.66 -19.02 -2.82
C VAL A 119 -5.67 -20.29 -3.68
N ASP A 120 -4.82 -20.38 -4.71
CA ASP A 120 -4.72 -21.59 -5.53
C ASP A 120 -4.34 -22.82 -4.71
N LYS A 121 -3.36 -22.67 -3.81
CA LYS A 121 -2.87 -23.77 -2.99
C LYS A 121 -3.91 -24.28 -1.98
N TRP A 122 -4.67 -23.38 -1.35
CA TRP A 122 -5.56 -23.74 -0.24
C TRP A 122 -7.04 -23.89 -0.62
N ILE A 123 -7.51 -23.18 -1.65
CA ILE A 123 -8.91 -23.21 -2.11
C ILE A 123 -9.00 -23.97 -3.46
N GLY A 124 -7.97 -23.88 -4.29
CA GLY A 124 -7.90 -24.52 -5.60
C GLY A 124 -8.07 -23.56 -6.77
N ARG A 125 -7.81 -24.08 -7.97
CA ARG A 125 -7.73 -23.29 -9.21
C ARG A 125 -8.99 -22.49 -9.56
N LYS A 126 -10.17 -23.04 -9.27
CA LYS A 126 -11.44 -22.30 -9.48
C LYS A 126 -11.53 -21.08 -8.56
N GLY A 127 -11.13 -21.23 -7.30
CA GLY A 127 -11.06 -20.12 -6.33
C GLY A 127 -10.07 -19.04 -6.76
N LYS A 128 -8.89 -19.44 -7.24
CA LYS A 128 -7.90 -18.51 -7.81
C LYS A 128 -8.47 -17.70 -8.96
N ILE A 129 -9.12 -18.36 -9.93
CA ILE A 129 -9.68 -17.66 -11.10
C ILE A 129 -10.75 -16.65 -10.67
N LEU A 130 -11.66 -17.04 -9.77
CA LEU A 130 -12.68 -16.11 -9.26
C LEU A 130 -12.07 -14.93 -8.51
N PHE A 131 -11.09 -15.20 -7.65
CA PHE A 131 -10.36 -14.16 -6.92
C PHE A 131 -9.65 -13.19 -7.88
N LEU A 132 -8.90 -13.71 -8.86
CA LEU A 132 -8.20 -12.88 -9.85
C LEU A 132 -9.18 -12.08 -10.72
N CYS A 133 -10.30 -12.67 -11.17
CA CYS A 133 -11.34 -11.94 -11.89
C CYS A 133 -11.89 -10.78 -11.06
N PHE A 134 -12.22 -11.03 -9.79
CA PHE A 134 -12.68 -9.99 -8.88
C PHE A 134 -11.62 -8.89 -8.70
N THR A 135 -10.37 -9.25 -8.44
CA THR A 135 -9.27 -8.29 -8.27
C THR A 135 -9.05 -7.44 -9.53
N ILE A 136 -9.08 -8.05 -10.73
CA ILE A 136 -8.93 -7.31 -11.99
C ILE A 136 -10.08 -6.33 -12.19
N LEU A 137 -11.33 -6.75 -11.97
CA LEU A 137 -12.49 -5.88 -12.09
C LEU A 137 -12.42 -4.71 -11.09
N ALA A 138 -11.99 -4.98 -9.85
CA ALA A 138 -11.78 -3.96 -8.83
C ALA A 138 -10.67 -2.98 -9.22
N LEU A 139 -9.54 -3.47 -9.77
CA LEU A 139 -8.45 -2.62 -10.25
C LEU A 139 -8.89 -1.72 -11.40
N ILE A 140 -9.68 -2.24 -12.35
CA ILE A 140 -10.26 -1.43 -13.44
C ILE A 140 -11.13 -0.31 -12.86
N LEU A 141 -11.98 -0.61 -11.88
CA LEU A 141 -12.81 0.39 -11.21
C LEU A 141 -11.96 1.47 -10.53
N VAL A 142 -10.92 1.08 -9.78
CA VAL A 142 -10.03 2.01 -9.09
C VAL A 142 -9.31 2.93 -10.09
N VAL A 143 -8.77 2.36 -11.17
CA VAL A 143 -8.11 3.14 -12.24
C VAL A 143 -9.09 4.10 -12.90
N ALA A 144 -10.33 3.68 -13.17
CA ALA A 144 -11.36 4.54 -13.73
C ALA A 144 -11.70 5.74 -12.82
N VAL A 145 -11.85 5.51 -11.53
CA VAL A 145 -12.09 6.58 -10.54
C VAL A 145 -10.90 7.54 -10.48
N PHE A 146 -9.67 7.03 -10.47
CA PHE A 146 -8.48 7.88 -10.45
C PHE A 146 -8.34 8.70 -11.74
N LEU A 147 -8.63 8.10 -12.89
CA LEU A 147 -8.67 8.81 -14.16
C LEU A 147 -9.70 9.95 -14.14
N GLN A 148 -10.90 9.69 -13.60
CA GLN A 148 -11.94 10.71 -13.47
C GLN A 148 -11.49 11.87 -12.55
N LEU A 149 -10.86 11.55 -11.41
CA LEU A 149 -10.33 12.57 -10.50
C LEU A 149 -9.23 13.40 -11.18
N SER A 150 -8.27 12.76 -11.84
CA SER A 150 -7.20 13.45 -12.58
C SER A 150 -7.74 14.31 -13.71
N ALA A 151 -8.70 13.81 -14.50
CA ALA A 151 -9.33 14.56 -15.58
C ALA A 151 -10.08 15.79 -15.03
N GLY A 152 -10.79 15.64 -13.91
CA GLY A 152 -11.44 16.75 -13.22
C GLY A 152 -10.44 17.82 -12.76
N SER A 153 -9.31 17.42 -12.17
CA SER A 153 -8.26 18.35 -11.76
C SER A 153 -7.61 19.07 -12.95
N PHE A 154 -7.37 18.38 -14.07
CA PHE A 154 -6.77 18.98 -15.27
C PHE A 154 -7.71 19.97 -15.94
N ALA A 155 -9.01 19.68 -15.95
CA ALA A 155 -10.02 20.60 -16.48
C ALA A 155 -10.21 21.83 -15.59
N ALA A 156 -10.07 21.68 -14.27
CA ALA A 156 -10.23 22.77 -13.32
C ALA A 156 -9.03 23.73 -13.30
N ASP A 157 -7.80 23.20 -13.43
CA ASP A 157 -6.57 23.99 -13.39
C ASP A 157 -5.57 23.53 -14.46
N PRO A 158 -5.37 24.33 -15.53
CA PRO A 158 -4.39 24.04 -16.58
C PRO A 158 -2.94 23.91 -16.06
N ALA A 159 -2.58 24.56 -14.96
CA ALA A 159 -1.24 24.46 -14.38
C ALA A 159 -0.97 23.05 -13.83
N VAL A 160 -2.00 22.37 -13.31
CA VAL A 160 -1.91 20.98 -12.86
C VAL A 160 -1.67 20.05 -14.05
N ALA A 161 -2.40 20.25 -15.15
CA ALA A 161 -2.24 19.47 -16.37
C ALA A 161 -0.84 19.62 -16.98
N PHE A 162 -0.34 20.85 -17.04
CA PHE A 162 1.02 21.14 -17.51
C PHE A 162 2.08 20.45 -16.63
N SER A 163 1.98 20.62 -15.31
CA SER A 163 2.93 20.03 -14.36
C SER A 163 2.94 18.49 -14.42
N ALA A 164 1.76 17.87 -14.48
CA ALA A 164 1.64 16.41 -14.60
C ALA A 164 2.25 15.89 -15.93
N THR A 165 2.04 16.60 -17.04
CA THR A 165 2.62 16.24 -18.33
C THR A 165 4.16 16.30 -18.29
N LEU A 166 4.71 17.33 -17.65
CA LEU A 166 6.16 17.45 -17.43
C LEU A 166 6.70 16.30 -16.56
N TYR A 167 6.00 15.92 -15.49
CA TYR A 167 6.42 14.78 -14.65
C TYR A 167 6.44 13.47 -15.42
N ILE A 168 5.43 13.21 -16.26
CA ILE A 168 5.40 12.01 -17.11
C ILE A 168 6.59 12.01 -18.06
N PHE A 169 6.86 13.14 -18.73
CA PHE A 169 7.98 13.26 -19.65
C PHE A 169 9.33 13.05 -18.94
N MET A 170 9.51 13.68 -17.77
CA MET A 170 10.72 13.54 -16.96
C MET A 170 10.91 12.11 -16.47
N ALA A 171 9.85 11.41 -16.08
CA ALA A 171 9.92 10.00 -15.66
C ALA A 171 10.38 9.10 -16.81
N VAL A 172 9.86 9.29 -18.02
CA VAL A 172 10.29 8.55 -19.21
C VAL A 172 11.76 8.86 -19.52
N LEU A 173 12.15 10.13 -19.51
CA LEU A 173 13.52 10.56 -19.77
C LEU A 173 14.50 9.97 -18.76
N PHE A 174 14.16 10.04 -17.47
CA PHE A 174 14.95 9.46 -16.38
C PHE A 174 15.10 7.94 -16.53
N GLY A 175 14.01 7.22 -16.83
CA GLY A 175 14.04 5.78 -17.10
C GLY A 175 14.97 5.45 -18.28
N VAL A 176 14.92 6.21 -19.36
CA VAL A 176 15.81 6.01 -20.52
C VAL A 176 17.28 6.29 -20.14
N LEU A 177 17.58 7.36 -19.41
CA LEU A 177 18.95 7.70 -19.00
C LEU A 177 19.58 6.61 -18.11
N ILE A 178 18.83 6.08 -17.15
CA ILE A 178 19.33 5.03 -16.24
C ILE A 178 19.42 3.68 -16.96
N TYR A 179 18.33 3.21 -17.57
CA TYR A 179 18.29 1.83 -18.08
C TYR A 179 18.98 1.66 -19.43
N LYS A 180 18.97 2.69 -20.31
CA LYS A 180 19.59 2.61 -21.64
C LYS A 180 20.98 3.23 -21.67
N TYR A 181 21.15 4.42 -21.09
CA TYR A 181 22.42 5.15 -21.13
C TYR A 181 23.32 4.93 -19.90
N ARG A 182 22.85 4.19 -18.89
CA ARG A 182 23.59 3.85 -17.65
C ARG A 182 24.21 5.07 -16.97
N VAL A 183 23.51 6.21 -16.98
CA VAL A 183 23.91 7.38 -16.21
C VAL A 183 23.85 7.04 -14.72
N PRO A 184 24.90 7.30 -13.92
CA PRO A 184 24.88 7.02 -12.50
C PRO A 184 23.82 7.86 -11.77
N LEU A 185 23.15 7.23 -10.80
CA LEU A 185 22.17 7.84 -9.89
C LEU A 185 22.83 8.81 -8.89
#